data_AF-A0A147JSM3-F1
#
_entry.id   AF-A0A147JSM3-F1
#
_cell.length_a   1.000
_cell.length_b   1.000
_cell.length_c   1.000
_cell.angle_alpha   90.00
_cell.angle_beta   90.00
_cell.angle_gamma   90.00
#
_symmetry.space_group_name_H-M   'P 1'
#
loop_
_entity.id
_entity.type
_entity.pdbx_description
1 polymer ?
#
loop_
_entity_poly.entity_id
_entity_poly.type
_entity_poly.pdbx_seq_one_letter_code
_entity_poly.pdbx_strand_id
1 'polypeptide(L)'
;MERLSATIEDVRVCKISKIWRKKPPGLTIADTDAVIVVAKTSDGRTVSTTFYSRLKSDGTFSTSALRGGGRAKQQRFAKFLKYYKLAKDVERYNVREGVANWEGKSVKVVPYKRGGYIYVP
;
A
#
# COMPACT_ATOMS: atom_id res chain seq x y z
N MET A 1 -3.79 19.05 -9.03
CA MET A 1 -4.89 18.10 -8.80
C MET A 1 -5.38 18.28 -7.38
N GLU A 2 -6.69 18.41 -7.21
CA GLU A 2 -7.33 18.50 -5.90
C GLU A 2 -7.20 17.17 -5.13
N ARG A 3 -7.02 17.25 -3.82
CA ARG A 3 -6.87 16.09 -2.93
C ARG A 3 -8.05 16.07 -1.97
N LEU A 4 -8.80 14.99 -1.98
CA LEU A 4 -9.93 14.79 -1.07
C LEU A 4 -9.48 13.99 0.16
N SER A 5 -10.15 14.21 1.30
CA SER A 5 -9.98 13.34 2.45
C SER A 5 -10.82 12.08 2.29
N ALA A 6 -10.26 10.94 2.68
CA ALA A 6 -10.95 9.66 2.70
C ALA A 6 -10.54 8.90 3.96
N THR A 7 -11.39 7.98 4.41
CA THR A 7 -11.13 7.10 5.55
C THR A 7 -10.84 5.71 5.03
N ILE A 8 -9.80 5.06 5.54
CA ILE A 8 -9.53 3.65 5.23
C ILE A 8 -10.66 2.79 5.81
N GLU A 9 -11.32 2.01 4.96
CA GLU A 9 -12.41 1.11 5.36
C GLU A 9 -12.01 -0.37 5.34
N ASP A 10 -11.01 -0.74 4.55
CA ASP A 10 -10.53 -2.13 4.47
C ASP A 10 -9.05 -2.13 4.04
N VAL A 11 -8.27 -3.03 4.63
CA VAL A 11 -6.88 -3.28 4.25
C VAL A 11 -6.58 -4.76 4.25
N ARG A 12 -6.00 -5.24 3.15
CA ARG A 12 -5.64 -6.66 3.01
C ARG A 12 -4.21 -6.83 2.55
N VAL A 13 -3.54 -7.82 3.12
CA VAL A 13 -2.20 -8.24 2.72
C VAL A 13 -2.29 -9.62 2.08
N CYS A 14 -1.91 -9.70 0.81
CA CYS A 14 -2.02 -10.92 0.02
C CYS A 14 -0.68 -11.27 -0.63
N LYS A 15 -0.40 -12.56 -0.84
CA LYS A 15 0.68 -12.97 -1.75
C LYS A 15 0.29 -12.64 -3.19
N ILE A 16 1.23 -12.10 -3.97
CA ILE A 16 0.99 -11.76 -5.39
C ILE A 16 0.50 -12.98 -6.18
N SER A 17 1.03 -14.17 -5.89
CA SER A 17 0.60 -15.43 -6.52
C SER A 17 -0.87 -15.80 -6.25
N LYS A 18 -1.48 -15.26 -5.18
CA LYS A 18 -2.92 -15.42 -4.91
C LYS A 18 -3.79 -14.43 -5.68
N ILE A 19 -3.21 -13.34 -6.18
CA ILE A 19 -3.93 -12.32 -6.97
C ILE A 19 -3.80 -12.62 -8.46
N TRP A 20 -2.59 -12.98 -8.89
CA TRP A 20 -2.26 -13.17 -10.29
C TRP A 20 -1.65 -14.54 -10.53
N ARG A 21 -2.27 -15.31 -11.44
CA ARG A 21 -1.70 -16.58 -11.90
C ARG A 21 -0.37 -16.39 -12.65
N LYS A 22 -0.23 -15.28 -13.38
CA LYS A 22 1.01 -14.80 -14.01
C LYS A 22 1.21 -13.34 -13.63
N LYS A 23 2.41 -12.98 -13.13
CA LYS A 23 2.69 -11.60 -12.69
C LYS A 23 2.50 -10.62 -13.86
N PRO A 24 1.73 -9.53 -13.68
CA PRO A 24 1.57 -8.51 -14.71
C PRO A 24 2.91 -7.83 -15.03
N PRO A 25 3.05 -7.27 -16.25
CA PRO A 25 4.22 -6.51 -16.66
C PRO A 25 4.57 -5.41 -15.65
N GLY A 26 5.87 -5.27 -15.39
CA GLY A 26 6.39 -4.28 -14.43
C GLY A 26 6.50 -4.78 -12.99
N LEU A 27 5.94 -5.93 -12.60
CA LEU A 27 6.27 -6.57 -11.33
C LEU A 27 7.55 -7.39 -11.42
N THR A 28 8.39 -7.28 -10.41
CA THR A 28 9.69 -7.96 -10.34
C THR A 28 9.63 -9.22 -9.49
N ILE A 29 10.70 -10.01 -9.45
CA ILE A 29 10.82 -11.14 -8.53
C ILE A 29 10.74 -10.71 -7.06
N ALA A 30 11.19 -9.48 -6.75
CA ALA A 30 11.14 -8.91 -5.41
C ALA A 30 9.72 -8.51 -4.97
N ASP A 31 8.79 -8.30 -5.90
CA ASP A 31 7.40 -8.03 -5.57
C ASP A 31 6.71 -9.37 -5.25
N THR A 32 6.58 -9.71 -3.98
CA THR A 32 6.00 -11.00 -3.53
C THR A 32 4.65 -10.85 -2.83
N ASP A 33 4.39 -9.68 -2.27
CA ASP A 33 3.21 -9.36 -1.49
C ASP A 33 2.56 -8.10 -2.05
N ALA A 34 1.26 -7.98 -1.82
CA ALA A 34 0.45 -6.83 -2.19
C ALA A 34 -0.36 -6.38 -0.98
N VAL A 35 -0.30 -5.10 -0.68
CA VAL A 35 -1.10 -4.44 0.35
C VAL A 35 -2.16 -3.61 -0.36
N ILE A 36 -3.40 -4.06 -0.29
CA ILE A 36 -4.54 -3.42 -0.93
C ILE A 36 -5.22 -2.57 0.13
N VAL A 37 -5.29 -1.26 -0.10
CA VAL A 37 -5.93 -0.29 0.80
C VAL A 37 -7.16 0.26 0.10
N VAL A 38 -8.32 0.11 0.73
CA VAL A 38 -9.59 0.65 0.28
C VAL A 38 -9.96 1.81 1.19
N ALA A 39 -10.23 2.97 0.60
CA ALA A 39 -10.63 4.17 1.33
C ALA A 39 -11.89 4.78 0.74
N LYS A 40 -12.74 5.33 1.59
CA LYS A 40 -14.00 5.97 1.19
C LYS A 40 -13.97 7.46 1.51
N THR A 41 -14.32 8.28 0.52
CA THR A 41 -14.45 9.73 0.66
C THR A 41 -15.79 10.09 1.30
N SER A 42 -15.89 11.33 1.81
CA SER A 42 -17.13 11.84 2.42
C SER A 42 -18.32 11.90 1.47
N ASP A 43 -18.08 12.00 0.15
CA ASP A 43 -19.10 11.92 -0.90
C ASP A 43 -19.49 10.47 -1.27
N GLY A 44 -19.01 9.48 -0.52
CA GLY A 44 -19.38 8.07 -0.65
C GLY A 44 -18.60 7.28 -1.71
N ARG A 45 -17.65 7.90 -2.42
CA ARG A 45 -16.85 7.21 -3.44
C ARG A 45 -15.77 6.33 -2.80
N THR A 46 -15.55 5.15 -3.38
CA THR A 46 -14.51 4.22 -2.95
C THR A 46 -13.30 4.31 -3.86
N VAL A 47 -12.12 4.43 -3.26
CA VAL A 47 -10.82 4.43 -3.93
C VAL A 47 -10.01 3.25 -3.41
N SER A 48 -9.49 2.43 -4.34
CA SER A 48 -8.59 1.32 -4.00
C SER A 48 -7.18 1.60 -4.51
N THR A 49 -6.17 1.34 -3.69
CA THR A 49 -4.76 1.42 -4.10
C THR A 49 -4.02 0.18 -3.64
N THR A 50 -3.35 -0.47 -4.59
CA THR A 50 -2.48 -1.61 -4.30
C THR A 50 -1.02 -1.17 -4.22
N PHE A 51 -0.36 -1.50 -3.12
CA PHE A 51 1.07 -1.35 -2.92
C PHE A 51 1.75 -2.70 -3.05
N TYR A 52 2.64 -2.83 -4.03
CA TYR A 52 3.44 -4.05 -4.20
C TYR A 52 4.70 -3.94 -3.34
N SER A 53 4.94 -5.00 -2.58
CA SER A 53 5.89 -5.04 -1.47
C SER A 53 6.66 -6.37 -1.44
N ARG A 54 7.86 -6.35 -0.86
CA ARG A 54 8.53 -7.55 -0.35
C ARG A 54 8.40 -7.59 1.16
N LEU A 55 7.64 -8.55 1.67
CA LEU A 55 7.63 -8.84 3.10
C LEU A 55 8.58 -9.99 3.40
N LYS A 56 9.22 -9.93 4.57
CA LYS A 56 9.92 -11.06 5.19
C LYS A 56 8.90 -12.15 5.55
N SER A 57 9.39 -13.34 5.91
CA SER A 57 8.53 -14.48 6.29
C SER A 57 7.57 -14.14 7.44
N ASP A 58 8.06 -13.38 8.41
CA ASP A 58 7.34 -12.86 9.58
C ASP A 58 6.31 -11.76 9.27
N GLY A 59 6.28 -11.22 8.04
CA GLY A 59 5.38 -10.13 7.64
C GLY A 59 5.99 -8.72 7.78
N THR A 60 7.24 -8.61 8.25
CA THR A 60 7.96 -7.35 8.36
C THR A 60 8.37 -6.82 6.98
N PHE A 61 8.30 -5.50 6.80
CA PHE A 61 8.73 -4.86 5.55
C PHE A 61 10.23 -5.06 5.30
N SER A 62 10.60 -5.55 4.11
CA SER A 62 11.99 -5.86 3.78
C SER A 62 12.69 -4.65 3.14
N THR A 63 13.57 -3.98 3.89
CA THR A 63 14.35 -2.83 3.39
C THR A 63 15.42 -3.22 2.38
N SER A 64 15.86 -4.48 2.36
CA SER A 64 16.72 -5.02 1.30
C SER A 64 16.09 -4.92 -0.10
N ALA A 65 14.76 -4.81 -0.19
CA ALA A 65 14.04 -4.57 -1.44
C ALA A 65 14.17 -3.13 -1.96
N LEU A 66 14.72 -2.21 -1.16
CA LEU A 66 15.01 -0.81 -1.55
C LEU A 66 16.28 -0.69 -2.40
N ARG A 67 17.04 -1.76 -2.61
CA ARG A 67 18.24 -1.81 -3.47
C ARG A 67 17.98 -2.72 -4.68
N GLY A 68 17.29 -2.22 -5.73
CA GLY A 68 17.05 -2.99 -6.96
C GLY A 68 15.88 -2.48 -7.83
N GLY A 69 15.51 -3.20 -8.90
CA GLY A 69 14.47 -2.79 -9.88
C GLY A 69 13.05 -2.60 -9.32
N GLY A 70 12.75 -3.12 -8.11
CA GLY A 70 11.50 -2.88 -7.39
C GLY A 70 11.50 -1.61 -6.51
N ARG A 71 12.64 -0.92 -6.40
CA ARG A 71 12.89 0.16 -5.43
C ARG A 71 11.81 1.23 -5.41
N ALA A 72 11.35 1.72 -6.56
CA ALA A 72 10.36 2.80 -6.62
C ALA A 72 9.02 2.40 -5.97
N LYS A 73 8.54 1.17 -6.18
CA LYS A 73 7.28 0.69 -5.58
C LYS A 73 7.42 0.50 -4.07
N GLN A 74 8.53 -0.09 -3.63
CA GLN A 74 8.84 -0.29 -2.22
C GLN A 74 9.00 1.06 -1.50
N GLN A 75 9.69 2.02 -2.12
CA GLN A 75 9.82 3.38 -1.61
C GLN A 75 8.46 4.08 -1.53
N ARG A 76 7.60 3.92 -2.54
CA ARG A 76 6.24 4.47 -2.50
C ARG A 76 5.44 3.90 -1.33
N PHE A 77 5.54 2.59 -1.07
CA PHE A 77 4.87 2.00 0.10
C PHE A 77 5.47 2.48 1.43
N ALA A 78 6.80 2.56 1.54
CA ALA A 78 7.47 3.11 2.71
C ALA A 78 7.07 4.58 2.97
N LYS A 79 6.99 5.40 1.92
CA LYS A 79 6.51 6.79 2.01
C LYS A 79 5.06 6.87 2.45
N PHE A 80 4.20 5.99 1.93
CA PHE A 80 2.81 5.89 2.38
C PHE A 80 2.73 5.63 3.90
N LEU A 81 3.48 4.64 4.39
CA LEU A 81 3.54 4.30 5.82
C LEU A 81 3.99 5.49 6.67
N LYS A 82 5.05 6.19 6.26
CA LYS A 82 5.59 7.36 6.99
C LYS A 82 4.64 8.54 6.95
N TYR A 83 4.14 8.88 5.76
CA TYR A 83 3.34 10.09 5.54
C TYR A 83 2.03 10.06 6.34
N TYR A 84 1.37 8.89 6.37
CA TYR A 84 0.13 8.71 7.14
C TYR A 84 0.36 8.21 8.57
N LYS A 85 1.61 8.22 9.07
CA LYS A 85 1.99 7.82 10.43
C LYS A 85 1.46 6.41 10.80
N LEU A 86 1.47 5.50 9.83
CA LEU A 86 0.99 4.12 10.01
C LEU A 86 2.06 3.24 10.66
N ALA A 87 3.32 3.60 10.50
CA ALA A 87 4.46 2.97 11.14
C ALA A 87 5.41 4.03 11.71
N LYS A 88 5.84 3.85 12.98
CA LYS A 88 6.89 4.70 13.59
C LYS A 88 8.26 4.39 13.01
N ASP A 89 8.57 3.11 12.85
CA ASP A 89 9.76 2.60 12.19
C ASP A 89 9.34 1.64 11.07
N VAL A 90 9.48 2.08 9.82
CA VAL A 90 9.10 1.29 8.65
C VAL A 90 9.94 0.02 8.51
N GLU A 91 11.21 0.03 8.95
CA GLU A 91 12.12 -1.10 8.75
C GLU A 91 11.79 -2.28 9.66
N ARG A 92 11.20 -1.99 10.82
CA ARG A 92 10.78 -2.96 11.83
C ARG A 92 9.28 -3.18 11.86
N TYR A 93 8.54 -2.55 10.95
CA TYR A 93 7.09 -2.63 10.95
C TYR A 93 6.60 -3.98 10.41
N ASN A 94 5.91 -4.76 11.25
CA ASN A 94 5.18 -5.92 10.80
C ASN A 94 3.90 -5.47 10.07
N VAL A 95 3.94 -5.54 8.74
CA VAL A 95 2.82 -5.08 7.91
C VAL A 95 1.61 -5.99 8.10
N ARG A 96 1.79 -7.31 8.23
CA ARG A 96 0.66 -8.24 8.36
C ARG A 96 -0.13 -8.05 9.65
N GLU A 97 0.57 -7.80 10.75
CA GLU A 97 -0.07 -7.55 12.05
C GLU A 97 -0.58 -6.10 12.15
N GLY A 98 0.19 -5.16 11.60
CA GLY A 98 -0.06 -3.74 11.76
C GLY A 98 -1.25 -3.21 10.97
N VAL A 99 -1.60 -3.82 9.83
CA VAL A 99 -2.69 -3.36 8.95
C VAL A 99 -4.07 -3.39 9.60
N ALA A 100 -4.30 -4.25 10.59
CA ALA A 100 -5.56 -4.30 11.34
C ALA A 100 -5.86 -2.96 12.05
N ASN A 101 -4.82 -2.18 12.35
CA ASN A 101 -4.95 -0.87 12.99
C ASN A 101 -5.04 0.29 12.00
N TRP A 102 -5.27 0.03 10.71
CA TRP A 102 -5.31 1.08 9.68
C TRP A 102 -6.73 1.53 9.37
N GLU A 103 -7.72 0.68 9.59
CA GLU A 103 -9.13 1.04 9.44
C GLU A 103 -9.48 2.24 10.32
N GLY A 104 -10.31 3.13 9.79
CA GLY A 104 -10.66 4.40 10.44
C GLY A 104 -9.60 5.52 10.32
N LYS A 105 -8.40 5.23 9.80
CA LYS A 105 -7.39 6.29 9.59
C LYS A 105 -7.68 7.12 8.34
N SER A 106 -7.41 8.42 8.44
CA SER A 106 -7.61 9.38 7.36
C SER A 106 -6.43 9.37 6.38
N VAL A 107 -6.74 9.29 5.10
CA VAL A 107 -5.81 9.40 3.97
C VAL A 107 -6.26 10.46 2.98
N LYS A 108 -5.34 10.92 2.14
CA LYS A 108 -5.67 11.79 1.00
C LYS A 108 -5.79 10.96 -0.27
N VAL A 109 -6.83 11.20 -1.05
CA VAL A 109 -7.03 10.57 -2.34
C VAL A 109 -7.04 11.62 -3.45
N VAL A 110 -6.55 11.24 -4.61
CA VAL A 110 -6.64 12.01 -5.84
C VAL A 110 -7.69 11.34 -6.72
N PRO A 111 -8.84 11.98 -6.97
CA PRO A 111 -9.83 11.48 -7.92
C PRO A 111 -9.22 11.39 -9.32
N TYR A 112 -9.46 10.27 -10.00
CA TYR A 112 -9.03 10.10 -11.39
C TYR A 112 -10.00 9.20 -12.13
N LYS A 113 -10.67 9.76 -13.14
CA LYS A 113 -11.66 9.12 -14.03
C LYS A 113 -12.56 8.09 -13.32
N ARG A 114 -12.15 6.82 -13.30
CA ARG A 114 -12.94 5.65 -12.87
C ARG A 114 -12.49 5.01 -11.53
N GLY A 115 -11.61 5.62 -10.75
CA GLY A 115 -11.20 5.00 -9.49
C GLY A 115 -10.23 5.75 -8.58
N GLY A 116 -9.54 6.79 -9.08
CA GLY A 116 -8.60 7.56 -8.26
C GLY A 116 -7.45 6.73 -7.67
N TYR A 117 -6.68 7.36 -6.79
CA TYR A 117 -5.63 6.68 -6.03
C TYR A 117 -5.34 7.39 -4.72
N ILE A 118 -4.79 6.65 -3.75
CA ILE A 118 -4.29 7.24 -2.51
C ILE A 118 -3.01 8.03 -2.82
N TYR A 119 -3.02 9.30 -2.42
CA TYR A 119 -1.89 10.20 -2.58
C TYR A 119 -0.71 9.74 -1.73
N VAL A 120 0.47 9.70 -2.35
CA VAL A 120 1.75 9.47 -1.68
C VAL A 120 2.73 10.50 -2.24
N PRO A 121 3.39 11.32 -1.39
CA PRO A 121 4.38 12.32 -1.83
C PRO A 121 5.71 11.69 -2.32
#